data_AF-A0A950RZQ0-F1
#
_entry.id   AF-A0A950RZQ0-F1
#
_cell.length_a   1.000
_cell.length_b   1.000
_cell.length_c   1.000
_cell.angle_alpha   90.00
_cell.angle_beta   90.00
_cell.angle_gamma   90.00
#
_symmetry.space_group_name_H-M   'P 1'
#
loop_
_entity.id
_entity.type
_entity.pdbx_description
1 polymer ?
#
loop_
_entity_poly.entity_id
_entity_poly.type
_entity_poly.pdbx_seq_one_letter_code
_entity_poly.pdbx_strand_id
1 'polypeptide(L)'
;MSLRSPVPLLVAGIGVTLLVIAVVTLPSRPTPEPTQTANISPEEALTLVANDMRSGDAATQIRSQGDARFNDGTWTVALGDAQFHFSQRNRIVVADNAAAWQLQYRQ
;
A
#
# COMPACT_ATOMS: atom_id res chain seq x y z
N MET A 1 -35.67 -49.29 -28.31
CA MET A 1 -35.67 -47.92 -27.76
C MET A 1 -34.29 -47.33 -27.95
N SER A 2 -34.27 -46.12 -28.50
CA SER A 2 -33.08 -45.39 -28.94
C SER A 2 -32.46 -44.56 -27.78
N LEU A 3 -31.30 -43.95 -28.05
CA LEU A 3 -30.54 -42.93 -27.26
C LEU A 3 -29.63 -43.50 -26.16
N ARG A 4 -28.33 -43.16 -26.01
CA ARG A 4 -27.48 -42.01 -26.39
C ARG A 4 -26.01 -42.47 -26.28
N SER A 5 -25.18 -42.27 -27.31
CA SER A 5 -24.24 -41.15 -27.50
C SER A 5 -22.82 -41.40 -26.92
N PRO A 6 -21.75 -41.04 -27.65
CA PRO A 6 -20.38 -41.48 -27.40
C PRO A 6 -19.58 -40.45 -26.57
N VAL A 7 -18.54 -40.90 -25.86
CA VAL A 7 -17.39 -40.04 -25.53
C VAL A 7 -16.11 -40.88 -25.66
N PRO A 8 -15.22 -40.57 -26.60
CA PRO A 8 -13.87 -41.11 -26.65
C PRO A 8 -12.93 -40.19 -25.84
N LEU A 9 -12.16 -40.75 -24.92
CA LEU A 9 -10.98 -40.06 -24.35
C LEU A 9 -9.80 -41.04 -24.40
N LEU A 10 -9.25 -41.13 -25.61
CA LEU A 10 -7.82 -41.29 -25.89
C LEU A 10 -7.09 -40.09 -25.20
N VAL A 11 -5.87 -40.11 -24.68
CA VAL A 11 -4.71 -41.01 -24.72
C VAL A 11 -3.65 -40.39 -23.78
N ALA A 12 -2.73 -41.22 -23.26
CA ALA A 12 -1.34 -40.97 -22.81
C ALA A 12 -1.00 -39.68 -22.02
N GLY A 13 -0.33 -39.73 -20.87
CA GLY A 13 0.90 -40.46 -20.59
C GLY A 13 2.04 -39.44 -20.41
N ILE A 14 2.98 -39.76 -19.51
CA ILE A 14 4.29 -39.08 -19.32
C ILE A 14 4.16 -37.76 -18.54
N GLY A 15 4.94 -37.45 -17.51
CA GLY A 15 6.11 -38.08 -16.93
C GLY A 15 6.61 -37.11 -15.86
N VAL A 16 6.98 -37.65 -14.70
CA VAL A 16 7.68 -36.91 -13.66
C VAL A 16 9.09 -36.62 -14.20
N THR A 17 9.35 -35.38 -14.60
CA THR A 17 10.71 -34.96 -14.97
C THR A 17 11.08 -33.73 -14.16
N LEU A 18 11.97 -33.97 -13.19
CA LEU A 18 12.67 -33.02 -12.34
C LEU A 18 13.22 -31.83 -13.14
N LEU A 19 12.81 -30.61 -12.77
CA LEU A 19 13.50 -29.39 -13.21
C LEU A 19 14.48 -28.99 -12.11
N VAL A 20 15.71 -29.48 -12.21
CA VAL A 20 16.80 -29.19 -11.26
C VAL A 20 18.00 -28.69 -12.06
N ILE A 21 18.32 -27.40 -11.82
CA ILE A 21 19.60 -26.70 -12.03
C ILE A 21 19.89 -26.15 -13.45
N ALA A 22 19.53 -24.88 -13.61
CA ALA A 22 20.41 -23.88 -14.23
C ALA A 22 20.52 -22.68 -13.27
N VAL A 23 21.08 -22.93 -12.08
CA VAL A 23 21.40 -21.91 -11.06
C VAL A 23 22.93 -21.78 -11.01
N VAL A 24 23.55 -21.34 -12.10
CA VAL A 24 24.94 -20.92 -12.05
C VAL A 24 25.14 -19.86 -13.13
N THR A 25 25.60 -18.67 -12.73
CA THR A 25 26.17 -17.58 -13.54
C THR A 25 25.27 -16.49 -14.15
N LEU A 26 24.13 -16.13 -13.54
CA LEU A 26 23.62 -14.78 -13.72
C LEU A 26 24.15 -13.88 -12.60
N PRO A 27 24.95 -12.83 -12.88
CA PRO A 27 25.23 -11.83 -11.86
C PRO A 27 23.89 -11.27 -11.40
N SER A 28 23.68 -11.21 -10.08
CA SER A 28 22.50 -10.60 -9.49
C SER A 28 22.34 -9.22 -10.13
N ARG A 29 21.33 -9.06 -10.99
CA ARG A 29 20.95 -7.73 -11.48
C ARG A 29 20.69 -6.93 -10.20
N PRO A 30 21.40 -5.82 -9.92
CA PRO A 30 20.92 -4.93 -8.89
C PRO A 30 19.54 -4.53 -9.37
N THR A 31 18.51 -5.05 -8.70
CA THR A 31 17.18 -4.49 -8.82
C THR A 31 17.40 -3.03 -8.44
N PRO A 32 17.17 -2.06 -9.35
CA PRO A 32 17.09 -0.70 -8.89
C PRO A 32 16.02 -0.74 -7.80
N GLU A 33 16.41 -0.45 -6.56
CA GLU A 33 15.41 -0.18 -5.55
C GLU A 33 14.47 0.82 -6.22
N PRO A 34 13.15 0.60 -6.24
CA PRO A 34 12.29 1.73 -6.53
C PRO A 34 12.58 2.69 -5.39
N THR A 35 13.50 3.63 -5.64
CA THR A 35 13.58 4.88 -4.91
C THR A 35 12.24 5.51 -5.21
N GLN A 36 11.21 5.09 -4.46
CA GLN A 36 9.87 5.63 -4.56
C GLN A 36 10.09 7.09 -4.25
N THR A 37 10.12 7.88 -5.31
CA THR A 37 10.34 9.30 -5.17
C THR A 37 9.12 9.80 -4.40
N ALA A 38 9.37 10.54 -3.32
CA ALA A 38 8.31 11.24 -2.63
C ALA A 38 7.68 12.20 -3.66
N ASN A 39 6.57 11.81 -4.28
CA ASN A 39 5.93 12.61 -5.33
C ASN A 39 5.20 13.84 -4.77
N ILE A 40 5.14 13.97 -3.45
CA ILE A 40 4.55 15.08 -2.72
C ILE A 40 5.52 15.53 -1.63
N SER A 41 5.45 16.79 -1.21
CA SER A 41 6.26 17.29 -0.11
C SER A 41 5.64 16.93 1.26
N PRO A 42 6.41 16.98 2.36
CA PRO A 42 5.86 16.85 3.70
C PRO A 42 4.73 17.86 3.98
N GLU A 43 4.83 19.11 3.49
CA GLU A 43 3.75 20.09 3.66
C GLU A 43 2.48 19.71 2.91
N GLU A 44 2.60 19.11 1.71
CA GLU A 44 1.45 18.59 0.97
C GLU A 44 0.82 17.40 1.71
N ALA A 45 1.63 16.53 2.32
CA ALA A 45 1.14 15.43 3.14
C ALA A 45 0.38 15.92 4.39
N LEU A 46 0.91 16.92 5.09
CA LEU A 46 0.21 17.58 6.20
C LEU A 46 -1.10 18.23 5.74
N THR A 47 -1.10 18.85 4.56
CA THR A 47 -2.28 19.47 3.97
C THR A 47 -3.36 18.43 3.63
N LEU A 48 -2.97 17.27 3.10
CA LEU A 48 -3.90 16.18 2.82
C LEU A 48 -4.59 15.67 4.09
N VAL A 49 -3.81 15.44 5.15
CA VAL A 49 -4.37 15.00 6.44
C VAL A 49 -5.23 16.10 7.07
N ALA A 50 -4.80 17.35 7.01
CA ALA A 50 -5.57 18.48 7.52
C ALA A 50 -6.92 18.65 6.80
N ASN A 51 -6.97 18.44 5.49
CA ASN A 51 -8.21 18.50 4.70
C ASN A 51 -9.21 17.39 5.07
N ASP A 52 -8.73 16.29 5.64
CA ASP A 52 -9.56 15.16 6.08
C ASP A 52 -10.14 15.36 7.50
N MET A 53 -9.70 16.41 8.21
CA MET A 53 -10.21 16.76 9.54
C MET A 53 -11.58 17.41 9.44
N ARG A 54 -12.49 17.06 10.37
CA ARG A 54 -13.82 17.70 10.45
C ARG A 54 -13.83 19.08 11.12
N SER A 55 -12.86 19.35 11.98
CA SER A 55 -12.72 20.62 12.69
C SER A 55 -11.59 21.46 12.10
N GLY A 56 -11.85 22.76 11.91
CA GLY A 56 -10.84 23.71 11.42
C GLY A 56 -9.67 23.91 12.38
N ASP A 57 -9.91 23.75 13.69
CA ASP A 57 -8.85 23.82 14.70
C ASP A 57 -7.92 22.62 14.59
N ALA A 58 -8.48 21.41 14.43
CA ALA A 58 -7.72 20.19 14.21
C ALA A 58 -6.89 20.26 12.92
N ALA A 59 -7.48 20.75 11.82
CA ALA A 59 -6.77 20.98 10.56
C ALA A 59 -5.60 21.97 10.74
N THR A 60 -5.80 23.03 11.52
CA THR A 60 -4.76 24.02 11.80
C THR A 60 -3.64 23.44 12.65
N GLN A 61 -3.96 22.60 13.64
CA GLN A 61 -2.96 21.91 14.45
C GLN A 61 -2.12 20.95 13.61
N ILE A 62 -2.73 20.14 12.74
CA ILE A 62 -1.99 19.24 11.84
C ILE A 62 -1.02 20.03 10.95
N ARG A 63 -1.46 21.14 10.35
CA ARG A 63 -0.57 21.94 9.47
C ARG A 63 0.56 22.65 10.20
N SER A 64 0.37 23.01 11.47
CA SER A 64 1.33 23.83 12.22
C SER A 64 2.28 23.01 13.08
N GLN A 65 1.83 21.88 13.60
CA GLN A 65 2.54 21.08 14.60
C GLN A 65 2.70 19.61 14.18
N GLY A 66 2.09 19.20 13.06
CA GLY A 66 2.21 17.84 12.56
C GLY A 66 3.60 17.56 11.99
N ASP A 67 4.07 16.34 12.19
CA ASP A 67 5.30 15.82 11.59
C ASP A 67 4.94 14.80 10.52
N ALA A 68 5.39 15.05 9.28
CA ALA A 68 5.13 14.19 8.14
C ALA A 68 6.41 13.46 7.71
N ARG A 69 6.33 12.14 7.63
CA ARG A 69 7.43 11.26 7.23
C ARG A 69 6.99 10.34 6.11
N PHE A 70 7.90 10.08 5.19
CA PHE A 70 7.67 9.16 4.09
C PHE A 70 8.56 7.93 4.25
N ASN A 71 7.93 6.78 4.47
CA ASN A 71 8.60 5.50 4.70
C ASN A 71 7.96 4.43 3.81
N ASP A 72 8.78 3.68 3.07
CA ASP A 72 8.36 2.48 2.31
C ASP A 72 7.14 2.68 1.39
N GLY A 73 6.97 3.87 0.80
CA GLY A 73 5.83 4.18 -0.09
C GLY A 73 4.58 4.72 0.63
N THR A 74 4.65 4.84 1.95
CA THR A 74 3.57 5.31 2.81
C THR A 74 3.97 6.62 3.49
N TRP A 75 3.07 7.58 3.46
CA TRP A 75 3.17 8.78 4.29
C TRP A 75 2.58 8.51 5.65
N THR A 76 3.31 8.88 6.68
CA THR A 76 2.84 8.90 8.07
C THR A 76 2.85 10.34 8.54
N VAL A 77 1.75 10.79 9.12
CA VAL A 77 1.61 12.10 9.75
C VAL A 77 1.29 11.90 11.21
N ALA A 78 2.07 12.51 12.09
CA ALA A 78 1.87 12.42 13.54
C ALA A 78 1.64 13.80 14.15
N LEU A 79 0.75 13.88 15.14
CA LEU A 79 0.55 15.05 15.99
C LEU A 79 0.32 14.58 17.43
N GLY A 80 1.33 14.76 18.28
CA GLY A 80 1.33 14.18 19.63
C GLY A 80 1.14 12.65 19.55
N ASP A 81 0.07 12.15 20.17
CA ASP A 81 -0.30 10.73 20.12
C ASP A 81 -1.13 10.36 18.89
N ALA A 82 -1.64 11.32 18.11
CA ALA A 82 -2.43 11.03 16.91
C ALA A 82 -1.52 10.61 15.75
N GLN A 83 -1.83 9.47 15.12
CA GLN A 83 -1.10 8.97 13.95
C GLN A 83 -2.06 8.74 12.78
N PHE A 84 -1.64 9.21 11.61
CA PHE A 84 -2.32 9.01 10.35
C PHE A 84 -1.36 8.42 9.34
N HIS A 85 -1.87 7.61 8.42
CA HIS A 85 -1.10 7.22 7.25
C HIS A 85 -1.92 7.27 5.97
N PHE A 86 -1.22 7.33 4.86
CA PHE A 86 -1.79 7.10 3.54
C PHE A 86 -0.71 6.66 2.55
N SER A 87 -1.08 5.83 1.58
CA SER A 87 -0.18 5.52 0.46
C SER A 87 -0.29 6.60 -0.62
N GLN A 88 0.81 6.86 -1.34
CA GLN A 88 0.77 7.81 -2.46
C GLN A 88 -0.24 7.41 -3.55
N ARG A 89 -0.46 6.10 -3.74
CA ARG A 89 -1.32 5.56 -4.80
C ARG A 89 -2.80 5.89 -4.58
N ASN A 90 -3.26 5.76 -3.33
CA ASN A 90 -4.68 5.91 -3.02
C ASN A 90 -4.99 7.30 -2.43
N ARG A 91 -4.01 7.95 -1.78
CA ARG A 91 -4.17 9.21 -1.04
C ARG A 91 -5.36 9.21 -0.06
N ILE A 92 -5.74 8.02 0.43
CA ILE A 92 -6.78 7.86 1.44
C ILE A 92 -6.11 7.96 2.80
N VAL A 93 -6.48 8.99 3.56
CA VAL A 93 -6.01 9.20 4.93
C VAL A 93 -6.70 8.19 5.85
N VAL A 94 -5.90 7.50 6.65
CA VAL A 94 -6.35 6.50 7.61
C VAL A 94 -5.87 6.94 8.98
N ALA A 95 -6.79 7.05 9.94
CA ALA A 95 -6.46 7.25 11.35
C ALA A 95 -6.01 5.91 11.98
N ASP A 96 -4.74 5.83 12.35
CA ASP A 96 -4.11 4.61 12.86
C ASP A 96 -4.49 4.25 14.29
N ASN A 97 -4.93 5.24 15.07
CA ASN A 97 -5.18 5.06 16.48
C ASN A 97 -6.35 5.90 17.00
N ALA A 98 -6.75 5.64 18.24
CA ALA A 98 -7.90 6.29 18.85
C ALA A 98 -7.72 7.82 18.96
N ALA A 99 -6.49 8.31 19.18
CA ALA A 99 -6.21 9.74 19.25
C ALA A 99 -6.42 10.41 17.87
N ALA A 100 -5.99 9.77 16.79
CA ALA A 100 -6.23 10.23 15.42
C ALA A 100 -7.71 10.21 15.05
N TRP A 101 -8.44 9.15 15.40
CA TRP A 101 -9.89 9.10 15.22
C TRP A 101 -10.59 10.22 15.98
N GLN A 102 -10.21 10.45 17.23
CA GLN A 102 -10.77 11.56 18.00
C GLN A 102 -10.43 12.90 17.35
N LEU A 103 -9.19 13.12 16.94
CA LEU A 103 -8.79 14.37 16.30
C LEU A 103 -9.52 14.63 14.98
N GLN A 104 -9.71 13.59 14.17
CA GLN A 104 -10.35 13.68 12.86
C GLN A 104 -11.85 13.93 12.96
N TYR A 105 -12.52 13.30 13.93
CA TYR A 105 -13.99 13.25 13.99
C TYR A 105 -14.61 14.04 15.14
N ARG A 106 -13.83 14.51 16.12
CA ARG A 106 -14.32 15.40 17.18
C ARG A 106 -14.64 16.76 16.55
N GLN A 107 -15.89 17.17 16.69
CA GLN A 107 -16.39 18.48 16.28
C GLN A 107 -16.09 19.53 17.36
#